data_AF-A0A2A2T4I5-F1
#
_entry.id   AF-A0A2A2T4I5-F1
#
_cell.length_a   1.000
_cell.length_b   1.000
_cell.length_c   1.000
_cell.angle_alpha   90.00
_cell.angle_beta   90.00
_cell.angle_gamma   90.00
#
_symmetry.space_group_name_H-M   'P 1'
#
loop_
_entity.id
_entity.type
_entity.pdbx_description
1 polymer ?
#
loop_
_entity_poly.entity_id
_entity_poly.type
_entity_poly.pdbx_seq_one_letter_code
_entity_poly.pdbx_strand_id
1 'polypeptide(L)'
;MRAFYVRLGPHVVEFGVCQPETEHLVACPSGGEVVFEPPPEQAMQAPPQPGALWNLETQRWDAPQEPSVQPQARWAQVRAKRDHLLAACDWIVTRAQERGEPVPPQWLAYRQALRDITEQPDPERIQWPVAPEASHG
;
A
#
# COMPACT_ATOMS: atom_id res chain seq x y z
N MET A 1 2.43 -5.15 39.78
CA MET A 1 2.33 -4.97 38.31
C MET A 1 1.48 -3.73 38.06
N ARG A 2 2.00 -2.75 37.33
CA ARG A 2 1.22 -1.58 36.88
C ARG A 2 0.86 -1.80 35.42
N ALA A 3 -0.43 -1.69 35.07
CA ALA A 3 -0.85 -1.64 33.68
C ALA A 3 -0.49 -0.26 33.11
N PHE A 4 -0.08 -0.21 31.86
CA PHE A 4 0.12 1.02 31.12
C PHE A 4 -0.48 0.85 29.72
N TYR A 5 -0.70 1.96 29.03
CA TYR A 5 -1.02 1.92 27.62
C TYR A 5 -0.24 2.97 26.85
N VAL A 6 -0.02 2.69 25.57
CA VAL A 6 0.67 3.58 24.65
C VAL A 6 -0.36 4.16 23.71
N ARG A 7 -0.43 5.49 23.69
CA ARG A 7 -1.37 6.25 22.88
C ARG A 7 -0.78 6.53 21.50
N LEU A 8 -1.37 5.91 20.49
CA LEU A 8 -1.05 6.07 19.07
C LEU A 8 -2.00 7.10 18.46
N GLY A 9 -1.63 8.38 18.51
CA GLY A 9 -2.50 9.48 18.07
C GLY A 9 -3.62 9.81 19.07
N PRO A 10 -4.63 10.63 18.71
CA PRO A 10 -5.56 11.21 19.69
C PRO A 10 -6.56 10.23 20.33
N HIS A 11 -6.82 9.05 19.73
CA HIS A 11 -7.93 8.17 20.17
C HIS A 11 -7.59 6.68 20.31
N VAL A 12 -6.42 6.23 19.83
CA VAL A 12 -6.08 4.79 19.73
C VAL A 12 -5.00 4.43 20.74
N VAL A 13 -5.15 3.29 21.42
CA VAL A 13 -4.20 2.84 22.44
C VAL A 13 -3.84 1.36 22.34
N GLU A 14 -2.59 1.03 22.68
CA GLU A 14 -2.07 -0.33 22.84
C GLU A 14 -1.76 -0.60 24.31
N PHE A 15 -2.19 -1.74 24.87
CA PHE A 15 -2.02 -2.04 26.30
C PHE A 15 -0.80 -2.92 26.58
N GLY A 16 -0.11 -2.62 27.68
CA GLY A 16 1.00 -3.40 28.20
C GLY A 16 0.93 -3.59 29.72
N VAL A 17 1.62 -4.60 30.23
CA VAL A 17 1.79 -4.82 31.67
C VAL A 17 3.26 -4.64 32.01
N CYS A 18 3.58 -3.72 32.91
CA CYS A 18 4.94 -3.52 33.38
C CYS A 18 5.30 -4.58 34.43
N GLN A 19 6.30 -5.41 34.14
CA GLN A 19 6.83 -6.39 35.07
C GLN A 19 7.69 -5.68 36.14
N PRO A 20 7.63 -6.09 37.41
CA PRO A 20 8.19 -5.33 38.54
C PRO A 20 9.73 -5.27 38.59
N GLU A 21 10.42 -6.10 37.81
CA GLU A 21 11.86 -6.34 37.94
C GLU A 21 12.71 -5.73 36.82
N THR A 22 12.10 -4.97 35.91
CA THR A 22 12.86 -4.24 34.89
C THR A 22 12.13 -2.96 34.55
N GLU A 23 12.64 -1.80 34.96
CA GLU A 23 12.26 -0.48 34.46
C GLU A 23 12.63 -0.27 32.97
N HIS A 24 12.63 -1.35 32.17
CA HIS A 24 12.57 -1.20 30.73
C HIS A 24 11.13 -0.87 30.39
N LEU A 25 10.85 0.43 30.31
CA LEU A 25 9.84 0.95 29.40
C LEU A 25 9.96 0.12 28.12
N VAL A 26 8.94 -0.70 27.82
CA VAL A 26 8.84 -1.35 26.52
C VAL A 26 8.74 -0.19 25.54
N ALA A 27 9.89 0.20 24.97
CA ALA A 27 9.98 1.28 24.04
C ALA A 27 9.16 0.88 22.83
N CYS A 28 7.93 1.40 22.73
CA CYS A 28 7.15 1.25 21.52
C CYS A 28 7.98 1.86 20.38
N PRO A 29 8.33 1.09 19.34
CA PRO A 29 9.24 1.54 18.28
C PRO A 29 8.64 2.67 17.41
N SER A 30 7.39 3.06 17.67
CA SER A 30 6.54 3.86 16.76
C SER A 30 6.34 5.33 17.17
N GLY A 31 6.99 5.83 18.22
CA GLY A 31 6.89 7.25 18.62
C GLY A 31 5.56 7.67 19.26
N GLY A 32 4.86 6.76 19.93
CA GLY A 32 3.64 7.05 20.72
C GLY A 32 3.94 7.61 22.11
N GLU A 33 2.96 8.29 22.71
CA GLU A 33 3.04 8.78 24.09
C GLU A 33 2.67 7.68 25.08
N VAL A 34 3.52 7.42 26.07
CA VAL A 34 3.22 6.48 27.15
C VAL A 34 2.37 7.18 28.20
N VAL A 35 1.15 6.69 28.41
CA VAL A 35 0.22 7.23 29.42
C VAL A 35 0.06 6.21 30.55
N PHE A 36 0.20 6.68 31.78
CA PHE A 36 0.14 5.86 33.00
C PHE A 36 -1.22 5.90 33.70
N GLU A 37 -2.30 6.09 32.93
CA GLU A 37 -3.66 6.08 33.46
C GLU A 37 -4.22 4.65 33.48
N PRO A 38 -5.08 4.31 34.47
CA PRO A 38 -5.75 3.02 34.46
C PRO A 38 -6.66 2.92 33.23
N PRO A 39 -6.53 1.87 32.42
CA PRO A 39 -7.36 1.71 31.24
C PRO A 39 -8.83 1.49 31.65
N PRO A 40 -9.80 1.84 30.79
CA PRO A 40 -11.20 1.56 31.07
C PRO A 40 -11.43 0.06 31.27
N GLU A 41 -12.36 -0.32 32.14
CA GLU A 41 -12.62 -1.72 32.51
C GLU A 41 -12.94 -2.60 31.29
N GLN A 42 -13.64 -2.05 30.30
CA GLN A 42 -13.96 -2.76 29.06
C GLN A 42 -12.70 -3.06 28.20
N ALA A 43 -11.66 -2.23 28.30
CA ALA A 43 -10.37 -2.49 27.66
C ALA A 43 -9.55 -3.57 28.37
N MET A 44 -9.90 -3.90 29.62
CA MET A 44 -9.28 -5.01 30.35
C MET A 44 -9.81 -6.37 29.89
N GLN A 45 -10.87 -6.40 29.07
CA GLN A 45 -11.35 -7.63 28.44
C GLN A 45 -10.42 -8.03 27.29
N ALA A 46 -10.33 -9.33 27.01
CA ALA A 46 -9.52 -9.80 25.89
C ALA A 46 -10.04 -9.19 24.56
N PRO A 47 -9.15 -8.71 23.68
CA PRO A 47 -9.58 -8.20 22.38
C PRO A 47 -10.32 -9.28 21.60
N PRO A 48 -11.35 -8.92 20.81
CA PRO A 48 -12.14 -9.88 20.05
C PRO A 48 -11.32 -10.61 18.98
N GLN A 49 -10.19 -10.03 18.54
CA GLN A 49 -9.29 -10.61 17.54
C GLN A 49 -7.86 -10.08 17.70
N PRO A 50 -6.83 -10.85 17.27
CA PRO A 50 -5.45 -10.38 17.25
C PRO A 50 -5.29 -9.10 16.43
N GLY A 51 -4.57 -8.12 16.98
CA GLY A 51 -4.32 -6.83 16.33
C GLY A 51 -5.45 -5.80 16.44
N ALA A 52 -6.54 -6.11 17.14
CA ALA A 52 -7.57 -5.11 17.44
C ALA A 52 -7.00 -4.03 18.37
N LEU A 53 -7.40 -2.78 18.14
CA LEU A 53 -6.95 -1.63 18.92
C LEU A 53 -8.12 -1.07 19.72
N TRP A 54 -7.87 -0.56 20.92
CA TRP A 54 -8.92 0.05 21.72
C TRP A 54 -9.10 1.51 21.38
N ASN A 55 -10.35 1.90 21.16
CA ASN A 55 -10.75 3.27 20.88
C ASN A 55 -11.29 3.93 22.15
N LEU A 56 -10.60 4.97 22.63
CA LEU A 56 -10.98 5.69 23.85
C LEU A 56 -12.25 6.53 23.68
N GLU A 57 -12.54 6.99 22.47
CA GLU A 57 -13.71 7.84 22.21
C GLU A 57 -14.99 7.02 22.17
N THR A 58 -14.97 5.87 21.50
CA THR A 58 -16.14 5.01 21.33
C THR A 58 -16.26 3.94 22.42
N GLN A 59 -15.22 3.77 23.25
CA GLN A 59 -15.11 2.70 24.24
C GLN A 59 -15.38 1.31 23.65
N ARG A 60 -14.80 1.05 22.48
CA ARG A 60 -14.96 -0.21 21.74
C ARG A 60 -13.62 -0.65 21.15
N TRP A 61 -13.53 -1.95 20.90
CA TRP A 61 -12.46 -2.53 20.09
C TRP A 61 -12.71 -2.20 18.62
N ASP A 62 -11.80 -1.45 18.01
CA ASP A 62 -11.74 -1.30 16.57
C ASP A 62 -11.02 -2.52 15.98
N ALA A 63 -11.59 -3.05 14.89
CA ALA A 63 -10.94 -4.11 14.14
C ALA A 63 -9.52 -3.66 13.76
N PRO A 64 -8.55 -4.59 13.69
CA PRO A 64 -7.23 -4.29 13.16
C PRO A 64 -7.41 -3.54 11.86
N GLN A 65 -6.81 -2.36 11.76
CA GLN A 65 -6.71 -1.71 10.48
C GLN A 65 -5.75 -2.56 9.67
N GLU A 66 -6.29 -3.54 8.93
CA GLU A 66 -5.53 -4.16 7.87
C GLU A 66 -5.00 -3.00 7.03
N PRO A 67 -3.69 -2.97 6.70
CA PRO A 67 -3.19 -1.98 5.78
C PRO A 67 -3.98 -2.19 4.50
N SER A 68 -5.03 -1.39 4.32
CA SER A 68 -5.83 -1.39 3.11
C SER A 68 -4.81 -1.23 2.02
N VAL A 69 -4.64 -2.23 1.17
CA VAL A 69 -3.84 -2.08 -0.03
C VAL A 69 -4.54 -0.97 -0.79
N GLN A 70 -4.09 0.27 -0.59
CA GLN A 70 -4.82 1.44 -1.05
C GLN A 70 -4.94 1.25 -2.56
N PRO A 71 -6.14 1.32 -3.14
CA PRO A 71 -6.31 1.19 -4.58
C PRO A 71 -5.37 2.13 -5.36
N GLN A 72 -5.01 3.29 -4.78
CA GLN A 72 -3.96 4.17 -5.31
C GLN A 72 -2.58 3.51 -5.44
N ALA A 73 -2.13 2.72 -4.45
CA ALA A 73 -0.84 2.05 -4.49
C ALA A 73 -0.78 1.00 -5.62
N ARG A 74 -1.90 0.32 -5.90
CA ARG A 74 -2.01 -0.62 -7.03
C ARG A 74 -1.96 0.12 -8.37
N TRP A 75 -2.72 1.19 -8.51
CA TRP A 75 -2.68 2.02 -9.71
C TRP A 75 -1.29 2.64 -9.96
N ALA A 76 -0.54 2.96 -8.91
CA ALA A 76 0.84 3.42 -9.03
C ALA A 76 1.75 2.35 -9.68
N GLN A 77 1.64 1.08 -9.25
CA GLN A 77 2.38 -0.03 -9.85
C GLN A 77 2.01 -0.25 -11.32
N VAL A 78 0.71 -0.19 -11.64
CA VAL A 78 0.22 -0.32 -13.02
C VAL A 78 0.79 0.79 -13.92
N ARG A 79 0.75 2.05 -13.46
CA ARG A 79 1.31 3.19 -14.22
C ARG A 79 2.82 3.05 -14.42
N ALA A 80 3.56 2.64 -13.39
CA ALA A 80 5.00 2.42 -13.50
C ALA A 80 5.34 1.34 -14.55
N LYS A 81 4.59 0.22 -14.57
CA LYS A 81 4.78 -0.83 -15.57
C LYS A 81 4.43 -0.35 -16.99
N ARG A 82 3.34 0.41 -17.14
CA ARG A 82 2.96 1.03 -18.42
C ARG A 82 4.09 1.93 -18.94
N ASP A 83 4.61 2.80 -18.09
CA ASP A 83 5.63 3.78 -18.47
C ASP A 83 6.93 3.08 -18.87
N HIS A 84 7.31 2.01 -18.15
CA HIS A 84 8.44 1.15 -18.53
C HIS A 84 8.25 0.52 -19.92
N LEU A 85 7.07 -0.03 -20.23
CA LEU A 85 6.80 -0.65 -21.53
C LEU A 85 6.75 0.37 -22.68
N LEU A 86 6.23 1.58 -22.42
CA LEU A 86 6.25 2.67 -23.39
C LEU A 86 7.68 3.13 -23.69
N ALA A 87 8.53 3.26 -22.65
CA ALA A 87 9.94 3.61 -22.82
C ALA A 87 10.71 2.52 -23.59
N ALA A 88 10.45 1.24 -23.29
CA ALA A 88 11.09 0.11 -23.96
C ALA A 88 10.79 0.03 -25.47
N CYS A 89 9.68 0.61 -25.95
CA CYS A 89 9.34 0.67 -27.37
C CYS A 89 9.52 2.08 -27.98
N ASP A 90 10.20 2.99 -27.29
CA ASP A 90 10.40 4.35 -27.78
C ASP A 90 11.40 4.43 -28.94
N TRP A 91 12.44 3.58 -28.90
CA TRP A 91 13.43 3.46 -29.96
C TRP A 91 12.82 3.12 -31.34
N ILE A 92 11.64 2.52 -31.39
CA ILE A 92 10.95 2.12 -32.63
C ILE A 92 10.38 3.35 -33.33
N VAL A 93 9.82 4.27 -32.56
CA VAL A 93 9.32 5.55 -33.07
C VAL A 93 10.51 6.38 -33.52
N THR A 94 11.57 6.47 -32.72
CA THR A 94 12.81 7.15 -33.12
C THR A 94 13.39 6.57 -34.40
N ARG A 95 13.54 5.24 -34.50
CA ARG A 95 14.06 4.57 -35.71
C ARG A 95 13.23 4.86 -36.95
N ALA A 96 11.91 4.85 -36.83
CA ALA A 96 11.01 5.13 -37.94
C ALA A 96 11.19 6.59 -38.42
N GLN A 97 11.23 7.55 -37.49
CA GLN A 97 11.46 8.97 -37.80
C GLN A 97 12.82 9.20 -38.46
N GLU A 98 13.90 8.64 -37.92
CA GLU A 98 15.25 8.77 -38.48
C GLU A 98 15.37 8.19 -39.90
N ARG A 99 14.62 7.12 -40.19
CA ARG A 99 14.56 6.51 -41.53
C ARG A 99 13.60 7.22 -42.49
N GLY A 100 12.79 8.17 -42.00
CA GLY A 100 11.69 8.75 -42.76
C GLY A 100 10.59 7.73 -43.12
N GLU A 101 10.51 6.63 -42.36
CA GLU A 101 9.55 5.55 -42.56
C GLU A 101 8.39 5.70 -41.56
N PRO A 102 7.17 5.26 -41.92
CA PRO A 102 6.06 5.23 -40.97
C PRO A 102 6.33 4.23 -39.85
N VAL A 103 5.89 4.56 -38.63
CA VAL A 103 5.94 3.62 -37.49
C VAL A 103 5.10 2.39 -37.84
N PRO A 104 5.59 1.16 -37.61
CA PRO A 104 4.82 -0.03 -37.96
C PRO A 104 3.46 -0.05 -37.23
N PRO A 105 2.35 -0.40 -37.91
CA PRO A 105 1.01 -0.29 -37.36
C PRO A 105 0.80 -1.17 -36.11
N GLN A 106 1.47 -2.33 -36.04
CA GLN A 106 1.47 -3.19 -34.86
C GLN A 106 2.02 -2.50 -33.60
N TRP A 107 3.03 -1.64 -33.75
CA TRP A 107 3.63 -0.88 -32.64
C TRP A 107 2.76 0.30 -32.23
N LEU A 108 2.07 0.96 -33.18
CA LEU A 108 1.07 1.97 -32.87
C LEU A 108 -0.09 1.38 -32.06
N ALA A 109 -0.64 0.25 -32.50
CA ALA A 109 -1.71 -0.46 -31.79
C ALA A 109 -1.27 -0.91 -30.39
N TYR A 110 -0.06 -1.47 -30.26
CA TYR A 110 0.52 -1.86 -28.97
C TYR A 110 0.67 -0.67 -28.01
N ARG A 111 1.22 0.45 -28.47
CA ARG A 111 1.40 1.66 -27.64
C ARG A 111 0.07 2.29 -27.24
N GLN A 112 -0.93 2.25 -28.10
CA GLN A 112 -2.28 2.71 -27.75
C GLN A 112 -2.90 1.80 -26.68
N ALA A 113 -2.85 0.49 -26.87
CA ALA A 113 -3.34 -0.48 -25.88
C ALA A 113 -2.66 -0.33 -24.50
N LEU A 114 -1.38 0.05 -24.45
CA LEU A 114 -0.69 0.37 -23.19
C LEU A 114 -1.25 1.62 -22.50
N ARG A 115 -1.64 2.64 -23.26
CA ARG A 115 -2.22 3.89 -22.69
C ARG A 115 -3.61 3.64 -22.13
N ASP A 116 -4.38 2.79 -22.79
CA ASP A 116 -5.76 2.46 -22.41
C ASP A 116 -5.83 1.52 -21.19
N ILE A 117 -4.70 1.05 -20.65
CA ILE A 117 -4.65 0.20 -19.45
C ILE A 117 -5.33 0.82 -18.24
N THR A 118 -5.27 2.15 -18.09
CA THR A 118 -5.91 2.84 -16.97
C THR A 118 -7.42 2.96 -17.09
N GLU A 119 -8.00 2.54 -18.21
CA GLU A 119 -9.45 2.48 -18.42
C GLU A 119 -10.05 1.14 -17.96
N GLN A 120 -9.20 0.15 -17.64
CA GLN A 120 -9.67 -1.13 -17.09
C GLN A 120 -10.18 -0.96 -15.66
N PRO A 121 -11.21 -1.72 -15.24
CA PRO A 121 -11.87 -1.53 -13.94
C PRO A 121 -11.00 -1.98 -12.76
N ASP A 122 -10.13 -2.97 -12.96
CA ASP A 122 -9.44 -3.69 -11.89
C ASP A 122 -7.92 -3.60 -12.01
N PRO A 123 -7.22 -2.89 -11.10
CA PRO A 123 -5.76 -2.79 -11.13
C PRO A 123 -5.05 -4.10 -10.76
N GLU A 124 -5.76 -5.07 -10.17
CA GLU A 124 -5.22 -6.39 -9.83
C GLU A 124 -5.36 -7.42 -10.96
N ARG A 125 -6.22 -7.14 -11.96
CA ARG A 125 -6.52 -8.05 -13.08
C ARG A 125 -6.32 -7.35 -14.43
N ILE A 126 -5.27 -6.55 -14.54
CA ILE A 126 -4.93 -5.84 -15.77
C ILE A 126 -4.53 -6.83 -16.87
N GLN A 127 -5.20 -6.73 -18.01
CA GLN A 127 -4.81 -7.40 -19.24
C GLN A 127 -3.76 -6.56 -19.97
N TRP A 128 -2.52 -7.06 -20.03
CA TRP A 128 -1.41 -6.40 -20.71
C TRP A 128 -1.35 -6.85 -22.17
N PRO A 129 -1.18 -5.92 -23.13
CA PRO A 129 -0.99 -6.31 -24.53
C PRO A 129 0.34 -7.06 -24.69
N VAL A 130 0.40 -7.97 -25.66
CA VAL A 130 1.63 -8.69 -26.00
C VAL A 130 2.45 -7.83 -26.96
N ALA A 131 3.73 -7.65 -26.65
CA ALA A 131 4.64 -6.91 -27.52
C ALA A 131 4.76 -7.63 -28.87
N PRO A 132 4.59 -6.93 -30.00
CA PRO A 132 4.83 -7.53 -31.30
C PRO A 132 6.33 -7.85 -31.43
N GLU A 133 6.66 -8.95 -32.09
CA GLU A 133 8.06 -9.23 -32.43
C GLU A 133 8.57 -8.10 -33.32
N ALA A 134 9.71 -7.50 -32.93
CA ALA A 134 10.44 -6.64 -33.84
C ALA A 134 10.94 -7.54 -34.97
N SER A 135 10.25 -7.52 -36.10
CA SER A 135 10.71 -8.20 -37.31
C SER A 135 12.13 -7.73 -37.59
N HIS A 136 13.08 -8.66 -37.46
CA HIS A 136 14.48 -8.46 -37.76
C HIS A 136 14.59 -8.35 -39.28
N GLY A 137 14.44 -7.14 -39.79
CA GLY A 137 14.76 -6.76 -41.17
C GLY A 137 16.06 -6.00 -41.21
#